data_AF-A0A2P2LWK7-F1
#
_entry.id   AF-A0A2P2LWK7-F1
#
_cell.length_a   1.000
_cell.length_b   1.000
_cell.length_c   1.000
_cell.angle_alpha   90.00
_cell.angle_beta   90.00
_cell.angle_gamma   90.00
#
_symmetry.space_group_name_H-M   'P 1'
#
loop_
_entity.id
_entity.type
_entity.pdbx_description
1 polymer ?
#
loop_
_entity_poly.entity_id
_entity_poly.type
_entity_poly.pdbx_seq_one_letter_code
_entity_poly.pdbx_strand_id
1 'polypeptide(L)'
;MSLEFIHCNLSPAFVNAICGSLCMDSNQTHGIQHFSIRTSSFLEINSVSLPLGLESFLSTGRYLCSLNFRDNHLDRNFAQMLFRILIDAFPGLSTLDLSENNIAGWLSNFNLRKSNGLGSSSGLGKSLQSLRVLNVRGNNLHKEDAENLMYASGLMPNLEILDISDNPIEDDGMRCLIPHFIEAPERCSPLTELKLENCELSCSGVAQLLDTLSTSKRPLNSLSLSDNNLGSQVTGALARFLGTIKTLNIGDIGLGSAGFRELQKGMTAELKLVEINISKNRGGFETARFLSKLISLAPELIAVNATYNLMPAESLSIIGSALKYTKGKLQCLDLTGNHFDYEPTHELLLAEFHCNGKPILVFPSSHALDVPYDDDP
;
A
#
# COMPACT_ATOMS: atom_id res chain seq x y z
N MET A 1 6.66 -24.57 5.22
CA MET A 1 7.17 -25.15 3.95
C MET A 1 6.65 -24.29 2.81
N SER A 2 7.49 -23.94 1.85
CA SER A 2 7.13 -23.03 0.75
C SER A 2 7.31 -23.72 -0.59
N LEU A 3 6.39 -23.47 -1.51
CA LEU A 3 6.47 -23.90 -2.91
C LEU A 3 6.30 -22.69 -3.80
N GLU A 4 7.21 -22.53 -4.76
CA GLU A 4 7.29 -21.34 -5.59
C GLU A 4 7.59 -21.66 -7.05
N PHE A 5 6.86 -21.00 -7.96
CA PHE A 5 7.07 -20.98 -9.39
C PHE A 5 7.25 -19.52 -9.84
N ILE A 6 8.35 -19.23 -10.52
CA ILE A 6 8.66 -17.89 -11.03
C ILE A 6 9.07 -18.01 -12.49
N HIS A 7 8.60 -17.09 -13.35
CA HIS A 7 8.94 -17.08 -14.78
C HIS A 7 8.62 -18.40 -15.49
N CYS A 8 7.52 -19.05 -15.08
CA CYS A 8 7.08 -20.33 -15.62
C CYS A 8 5.97 -20.15 -16.66
N ASN A 9 5.96 -21.02 -17.68
CA ASN A 9 4.81 -21.19 -18.57
C ASN A 9 4.09 -22.47 -18.16
N LEU A 10 3.01 -22.30 -17.41
CA LEU A 10 2.30 -23.35 -16.70
C LEU A 10 1.14 -23.85 -17.55
N SER A 11 1.32 -24.99 -18.22
CA SER A 11 0.20 -25.67 -18.88
C SER A 11 -0.76 -26.27 -17.84
N PRO A 12 -2.05 -26.44 -18.16
CA PRO A 12 -3.01 -27.02 -17.22
C PRO A 12 -2.59 -28.45 -16.82
N ALA A 13 -2.03 -29.22 -17.75
CA ALA A 13 -1.50 -30.55 -17.48
C ALA A 13 -0.34 -30.54 -16.47
N PHE A 14 0.58 -29.57 -16.60
CA PHE A 14 1.70 -29.42 -15.67
C PHE A 14 1.23 -29.01 -14.27
N VAL A 15 0.35 -28.02 -14.18
CA VAL A 15 -0.25 -27.58 -12.92
C VAL A 15 -1.01 -28.73 -12.27
N ASN A 16 -1.80 -29.48 -13.04
CA ASN A 16 -2.54 -30.64 -12.55
C ASN A 16 -1.62 -31.75 -12.04
N ALA A 17 -0.53 -32.05 -12.74
CA ALA A 17 0.42 -33.08 -12.33
C ALA A 17 1.09 -32.73 -11.01
N ILE A 18 1.60 -31.49 -10.89
CA ILE A 18 2.27 -31.05 -9.66
C ILE A 18 1.26 -30.96 -8.51
N CYS A 19 0.16 -30.22 -8.68
CA CYS A 19 -0.81 -30.03 -7.62
C CYS A 19 -1.45 -31.36 -7.21
N GLY A 20 -1.71 -32.25 -8.17
CA GLY A 20 -2.17 -33.61 -7.91
C GLY A 20 -1.17 -34.46 -7.13
N SER A 21 0.13 -34.35 -7.42
CA SER A 21 1.18 -35.06 -6.66
C SER A 21 1.32 -34.56 -5.21
N LEU A 22 0.90 -33.33 -4.94
CA LEU A 22 0.91 -32.73 -3.61
C LEU A 22 -0.34 -33.13 -2.81
N CYS A 23 -1.42 -33.51 -3.46
CA CYS A 23 -2.59 -34.10 -2.84
C CYS A 23 -2.30 -35.57 -2.45
N MET A 24 -1.77 -35.79 -1.25
CA MET A 24 -1.57 -37.13 -0.71
C MET A 24 -2.92 -37.78 -0.37
N ASP A 25 -3.06 -39.09 -0.61
CA ASP A 25 -4.30 -39.85 -0.44
C ASP A 25 -5.08 -39.48 0.84
N SER A 26 -6.35 -39.09 0.64
CA SER A 26 -7.50 -38.73 1.53
C SER A 26 -7.33 -38.33 3.00
N ASN A 27 -6.25 -38.66 3.71
CA ASN A 27 -6.03 -38.38 5.12
C ASN A 27 -4.74 -37.58 5.42
N GLN A 28 -3.90 -37.26 4.43
CA GLN A 28 -2.71 -36.43 4.62
C GLN A 28 -2.81 -35.14 3.82
N THR A 29 -2.99 -34.02 4.50
CA THR A 29 -2.90 -32.68 3.92
C THR A 29 -1.45 -32.37 3.57
N HIS A 30 -1.21 -31.70 2.43
CA HIS A 30 0.13 -31.18 2.14
C HIS A 30 0.58 -30.21 3.24
N GLY A 31 1.84 -30.29 3.66
CA GLY A 31 2.40 -29.42 4.70
C GLY A 31 2.77 -28.01 4.21
N ILE A 32 2.29 -27.60 3.04
CA ILE A 32 2.67 -26.33 2.40
C ILE A 32 1.96 -25.18 3.12
N GLN A 33 2.74 -24.18 3.52
CA GLN A 33 2.28 -22.98 4.22
C GLN A 33 2.28 -21.75 3.29
N HIS A 34 3.21 -21.72 2.34
CA HIS A 34 3.33 -20.61 1.39
C HIS A 34 3.33 -21.19 -0.02
N PHE A 35 2.36 -20.79 -0.84
CA PHE A 35 2.28 -21.19 -2.24
C PHE A 35 2.33 -19.94 -3.11
N SER A 36 3.28 -19.92 -4.04
CA SER A 36 3.62 -18.75 -4.84
C SER A 36 3.74 -19.15 -6.30
N ILE A 37 2.97 -18.50 -7.16
CA ILE A 37 3.17 -18.48 -8.61
C ILE A 37 3.31 -17.01 -8.97
N ARG A 38 4.46 -16.59 -9.51
CA ARG A 38 4.74 -15.18 -9.78
C ARG A 38 5.33 -14.96 -11.16
N THR A 39 4.97 -13.87 -11.81
CA THR A 39 5.48 -13.50 -13.14
C THR A 39 5.48 -14.70 -14.08
N SER A 40 4.36 -15.42 -14.12
CA SER A 40 4.22 -16.72 -14.80
C SER A 40 2.93 -16.74 -15.61
N SER A 41 2.96 -17.33 -16.81
CA SER A 41 1.76 -17.43 -17.63
C SER A 41 1.11 -18.79 -17.44
N PHE A 42 -0.20 -18.81 -17.23
CA PHE A 42 -0.95 -20.05 -17.36
C PHE A 42 -1.41 -20.21 -18.81
N LEU A 43 -0.92 -21.23 -19.49
CA LEU A 43 -1.27 -21.48 -20.89
C LEU A 43 -2.68 -22.07 -20.96
N GLU A 44 -3.49 -21.59 -21.92
CA GLU A 44 -4.77 -22.23 -22.28
C GLU A 44 -5.74 -22.46 -21.10
N ILE A 45 -5.77 -21.59 -20.08
CA ILE A 45 -6.79 -21.71 -19.03
C ILE A 45 -8.17 -21.54 -19.66
N ASN A 46 -9.03 -22.52 -19.42
CA ASN A 46 -10.45 -22.35 -19.64
C ASN A 46 -10.97 -21.28 -18.67
N SER A 47 -11.42 -20.14 -19.18
CA SER A 47 -11.96 -19.04 -18.38
C SER A 47 -13.17 -19.42 -17.53
N VAL A 48 -13.69 -20.64 -17.64
CA VAL A 48 -14.80 -21.17 -16.85
C VAL A 48 -14.33 -21.94 -15.61
N SER A 49 -13.09 -22.44 -15.55
CA SER A 49 -12.65 -23.33 -14.47
C SER A 49 -11.15 -23.24 -14.17
N LEU A 50 -10.78 -23.34 -12.90
CA LEU A 50 -9.39 -23.56 -12.50
C LEU A 50 -8.89 -24.93 -12.95
N PRO A 51 -7.57 -25.11 -13.16
CA PRO A 51 -7.00 -26.44 -13.30
C PRO A 51 -7.42 -27.33 -12.13
N LEU A 52 -8.01 -28.50 -12.40
CA LEU A 52 -8.60 -29.39 -11.38
C LEU A 52 -7.62 -29.76 -10.26
N GLY A 53 -6.35 -29.97 -10.60
CA GLY A 53 -5.32 -30.25 -9.61
C GLY A 53 -5.07 -29.06 -8.69
N LEU A 54 -5.07 -27.83 -9.23
CA LEU A 54 -4.94 -26.61 -8.42
C LEU A 54 -6.15 -26.42 -7.50
N GLU A 55 -7.37 -26.63 -8.02
CA GLU A 55 -8.59 -26.57 -7.21
C GLU A 55 -8.55 -27.62 -6.07
N SER A 56 -8.14 -28.86 -6.36
CA SER A 56 -8.00 -29.91 -5.36
C SER A 56 -6.92 -29.60 -4.31
N PHE A 57 -5.76 -29.12 -4.75
CA PHE A 57 -4.65 -28.70 -3.89
C PHE A 57 -5.09 -27.58 -2.95
N LEU A 58 -5.79 -26.58 -3.49
CA LEU A 58 -6.31 -25.49 -2.68
C LEU A 58 -7.37 -26.03 -1.71
N SER A 59 -8.36 -26.78 -2.18
CA SER A 59 -9.43 -27.32 -1.32
C SER A 59 -8.95 -28.19 -0.16
N THR A 60 -7.74 -28.77 -0.25
CA THR A 60 -7.14 -29.62 0.78
C THR A 60 -6.05 -28.93 1.63
N GLY A 61 -5.67 -27.69 1.29
CA GLY A 61 -4.51 -26.99 1.84
C GLY A 61 -4.69 -26.34 3.21
N ARG A 62 -5.15 -27.07 4.22
CA ARG A 62 -5.47 -26.51 5.55
C ARG A 62 -4.33 -25.76 6.25
N TYR A 63 -3.09 -25.99 5.84
CA TYR A 63 -1.91 -25.31 6.39
C TYR A 63 -1.46 -24.08 5.61
N LEU A 64 -2.09 -23.73 4.48
CA LEU A 64 -1.73 -22.54 3.71
C LEU A 64 -2.04 -21.27 4.51
N CYS A 65 -0.98 -20.51 4.78
CA CYS A 65 -1.01 -19.20 5.41
C CYS A 65 -0.86 -18.08 4.37
N SER A 66 -0.15 -18.34 3.27
CA SER A 66 0.08 -17.34 2.23
C SER A 66 -0.12 -17.91 0.85
N LEU A 67 -0.80 -17.12 0.02
CA LEU A 67 -1.04 -17.41 -1.37
C LEU A 67 -0.66 -16.19 -2.21
N ASN A 68 0.22 -16.41 -3.18
CA ASN A 68 0.70 -15.37 -4.07
C ASN A 68 0.49 -15.81 -5.52
N PHE A 69 -0.32 -15.03 -6.25
CA PHE A 69 -0.53 -15.14 -7.67
C PHE A 69 -0.23 -13.81 -8.39
N ARG A 70 0.79 -13.09 -7.93
CA ARG A 70 1.21 -11.83 -8.54
C ARG A 70 1.62 -12.02 -10.00
N ASP A 71 1.21 -11.11 -10.88
CA ASP A 71 1.73 -11.03 -12.25
C ASP A 71 1.59 -12.35 -13.02
N ASN A 72 0.37 -12.90 -13.08
CA ASN A 72 0.13 -14.15 -13.80
C ASN A 72 -0.91 -14.04 -14.91
N HIS A 73 -1.26 -12.81 -15.29
CA HIS A 73 -2.31 -12.52 -16.27
C HIS A 73 -3.66 -13.19 -15.90
N LEU A 74 -3.97 -13.26 -14.61
CA LEU A 74 -5.23 -13.81 -14.14
C LEU A 74 -6.41 -12.93 -14.60
N ASP A 75 -7.49 -13.59 -15.02
CA ASP A 75 -8.74 -12.92 -15.34
C ASP A 75 -9.71 -12.91 -14.14
N ARG A 76 -10.79 -12.15 -14.31
CA ARG A 76 -11.91 -12.07 -13.37
C ARG A 76 -12.44 -13.42 -12.90
N ASN A 77 -12.59 -14.38 -13.81
CA ASN A 77 -13.24 -15.65 -13.51
C ASN A 77 -12.32 -16.54 -12.67
N PHE A 78 -11.02 -16.55 -12.99
CA PHE A 78 -10.01 -17.21 -12.18
C PHE A 78 -10.01 -16.66 -10.75
N ALA A 79 -9.91 -15.34 -10.60
CA ALA A 79 -9.88 -14.69 -9.29
C ALA A 79 -11.16 -14.93 -8.49
N GLN A 80 -12.32 -14.89 -9.15
CA GLN A 80 -13.61 -15.19 -8.54
C GLN A 80 -13.68 -16.64 -8.04
N MET A 81 -13.25 -17.59 -8.86
CA MET A 81 -13.23 -19.01 -8.51
C MET A 81 -12.28 -19.28 -7.35
N LEU A 82 -11.08 -18.70 -7.42
CA LEU A 82 -10.08 -18.75 -6.37
C LEU A 82 -10.67 -18.25 -5.05
N PHE A 83 -11.22 -17.04 -5.03
CA PHE A 83 -11.77 -16.45 -3.81
C PHE A 83 -12.91 -17.29 -3.21
N ARG A 84 -13.75 -17.89 -4.06
CA ARG A 84 -14.79 -18.83 -3.61
C ARG A 84 -14.21 -20.03 -2.89
N ILE A 85 -13.18 -20.66 -3.47
CA ILE A 85 -12.48 -21.80 -2.84
C ILE A 85 -11.83 -21.36 -1.53
N LEU A 86 -11.20 -20.17 -1.51
CA LEU A 86 -10.53 -19.65 -0.32
C LEU A 86 -11.50 -19.49 0.85
N ILE A 87 -12.66 -18.87 0.62
CA ILE A 87 -13.71 -18.71 1.65
C ILE A 87 -14.20 -20.06 2.18
N ASP A 88 -14.26 -21.08 1.33
CA ASP A 88 -14.78 -22.40 1.68
C ASP A 88 -13.79 -23.29 2.42
N ALA A 89 -12.50 -23.21 2.07
CA ALA A 89 -11.50 -24.19 2.49
C ALA A 89 -10.43 -23.64 3.47
N PHE A 90 -10.30 -22.32 3.62
CA PHE A 90 -9.13 -21.73 4.28
C PHE A 90 -9.43 -20.72 5.38
N PRO A 91 -9.75 -21.19 6.60
CA PRO A 91 -9.81 -20.32 7.76
C PRO A 91 -8.42 -19.80 8.19
N GLY A 92 -7.32 -20.42 7.75
CA GLY A 92 -5.94 -20.12 8.17
C GLY A 92 -5.13 -19.19 7.26
N LEU A 93 -5.66 -18.80 6.10
CA LEU A 93 -4.96 -17.92 5.17
C LEU A 93 -4.82 -16.52 5.76
N SER A 94 -3.58 -16.05 5.95
CA SER A 94 -3.26 -14.72 6.47
C SER A 94 -2.94 -13.71 5.38
N THR A 95 -2.43 -14.16 4.23
CA THR A 95 -1.97 -13.28 3.15
C THR A 95 -2.45 -13.78 1.80
N LEU A 96 -3.12 -12.91 1.05
CA LEU A 96 -3.52 -13.13 -0.33
C LEU A 96 -2.96 -11.99 -1.20
N ASP A 97 -2.10 -12.35 -2.14
CA ASP A 97 -1.53 -11.43 -3.12
C ASP A 97 -1.99 -11.83 -4.53
N LEU A 98 -2.79 -10.97 -5.15
CA LEU A 98 -3.29 -11.08 -6.52
C LEU A 98 -2.81 -9.90 -7.37
N SER A 99 -1.77 -9.18 -6.96
CA SER A 99 -1.32 -7.96 -7.63
C SER A 99 -0.89 -8.18 -9.08
N GLU A 100 -0.93 -7.12 -9.90
CA GLU A 100 -0.46 -7.12 -11.29
C GLU A 100 -1.21 -8.14 -12.18
N ASN A 101 -2.54 -8.17 -12.11
CA ASN A 101 -3.38 -9.04 -12.96
C ASN A 101 -4.49 -8.22 -13.65
N ASN A 102 -5.55 -8.87 -14.15
CA ASN A 102 -6.70 -8.18 -14.75
C ASN A 102 -8.02 -8.76 -14.21
N ILE A 103 -8.28 -8.54 -12.92
CA ILE A 103 -9.36 -9.22 -12.19
C ILE A 103 -10.60 -8.34 -11.95
N ALA A 104 -10.73 -7.21 -12.64
CA ALA A 104 -11.90 -6.32 -12.55
C ALA A 104 -13.22 -7.11 -12.58
N GLY A 105 -14.09 -6.85 -11.59
CA GLY A 105 -15.35 -7.55 -11.37
C GLY A 105 -15.26 -8.89 -10.61
N TRP A 106 -14.10 -9.29 -10.07
CA TRP A 106 -13.93 -10.61 -9.42
C TRP A 106 -14.89 -10.84 -8.24
N LEU A 107 -15.28 -9.76 -7.54
CA LEU A 107 -16.20 -9.81 -6.41
C LEU A 107 -17.68 -9.52 -6.74
N SER A 108 -18.04 -9.32 -8.01
CA SER A 108 -19.40 -8.89 -8.40
C SER A 108 -20.53 -9.77 -7.85
N ASN A 109 -20.28 -11.08 -7.70
CA ASN A 109 -21.30 -12.05 -7.29
C ASN A 109 -21.53 -12.05 -5.77
N PHE A 110 -20.67 -11.39 -5.00
CA PHE A 110 -20.82 -11.28 -3.55
C PHE A 110 -21.75 -10.13 -3.14
N ASN A 111 -22.03 -9.18 -4.04
CA ASN A 111 -22.99 -8.09 -3.86
C ASN A 111 -24.46 -8.58 -3.90
N LEU A 112 -24.78 -9.51 -4.83
CA LEU A 112 -26.13 -10.04 -5.07
C LEU A 112 -26.77 -10.79 -3.89
N ARG A 113 -25.98 -11.19 -2.88
CA ARG A 113 -26.52 -11.94 -1.72
C ARG A 113 -27.29 -11.06 -0.73
N LYS A 114 -27.17 -9.72 -0.81
CA LYS A 114 -27.90 -8.80 0.07
C LYS A 114 -29.15 -8.22 -0.60
N SER A 115 -29.18 -8.09 -1.94
CA SER A 115 -30.33 -7.55 -2.69
C SER A 115 -31.54 -8.50 -2.76
N ASN A 116 -31.34 -9.81 -2.57
CA ASN A 116 -32.40 -10.82 -2.65
C ASN A 116 -33.19 -11.05 -1.34
N GLY A 117 -33.08 -10.19 -0.33
CA GLY A 117 -33.94 -10.26 0.86
C GLY A 117 -33.87 -11.58 1.64
N LEU A 118 -32.82 -12.39 1.45
CA LEU A 118 -32.58 -13.56 2.28
C LEU A 118 -31.95 -13.08 3.59
N GLY A 119 -32.83 -12.68 4.51
CA GLY A 119 -32.47 -12.45 5.90
C GLY A 119 -31.70 -13.63 6.46
N SER A 120 -30.61 -13.33 7.14
CA SER A 120 -30.12 -14.01 8.33
C SER A 120 -30.67 -15.43 8.58
N SER A 121 -30.13 -16.45 7.94
CA SER A 121 -29.85 -17.76 8.57
C SER A 121 -29.27 -18.74 7.55
N SER A 122 -28.32 -19.56 8.01
CA SER A 122 -27.66 -20.66 7.28
C SER A 122 -26.37 -20.31 6.53
N GLY A 123 -25.45 -19.71 7.30
CA GLY A 123 -24.03 -19.66 6.99
C GLY A 123 -23.24 -19.33 8.25
N LEU A 124 -23.33 -20.14 9.30
CA LEU A 124 -22.19 -20.21 10.21
C LEU A 124 -20.97 -20.60 9.36
N GLY A 125 -19.94 -19.75 9.33
CA GLY A 125 -18.56 -20.25 9.32
C GLY A 125 -17.71 -20.10 8.05
N LYS A 126 -18.18 -19.46 6.97
CA LYS A 126 -17.37 -19.31 5.73
C LYS A 126 -16.94 -17.87 5.52
N SER A 127 -15.71 -17.58 5.95
CA SER A 127 -15.06 -16.27 5.91
C SER A 127 -13.58 -16.48 6.10
N LEU A 128 -12.77 -15.60 5.54
CA LEU A 128 -11.32 -15.56 5.69
C LEU A 128 -10.95 -14.89 7.02
N GLN A 129 -11.27 -15.55 8.14
CA GLN A 129 -11.08 -15.02 9.49
C GLN A 129 -9.61 -14.72 9.82
N SER A 130 -8.68 -15.48 9.25
CA SER A 130 -7.25 -15.25 9.45
C SER A 130 -6.66 -14.22 8.49
N LEU A 131 -7.37 -13.79 7.44
CA LEU A 131 -6.79 -12.91 6.43
C LEU A 131 -6.50 -11.54 7.04
N ARG A 132 -5.22 -11.15 6.97
CA ARG A 132 -4.69 -9.89 7.45
C ARG A 132 -4.24 -8.99 6.32
N VAL A 133 -3.73 -9.58 5.24
CA VAL A 133 -3.15 -8.85 4.11
C VAL A 133 -3.86 -9.24 2.83
N LEU A 134 -4.45 -8.25 2.16
CA LEU A 134 -4.98 -8.38 0.80
C LEU A 134 -4.27 -7.38 -0.10
N ASN A 135 -3.58 -7.90 -1.11
CA ASN A 135 -2.96 -7.10 -2.17
C ASN A 135 -3.64 -7.39 -3.50
N VAL A 136 -4.32 -6.37 -4.04
CA VAL A 136 -4.95 -6.38 -5.37
C VAL A 136 -4.48 -5.18 -6.20
N ARG A 137 -3.27 -4.69 -5.93
CA ARG A 137 -2.60 -3.64 -6.72
C ARG A 137 -2.56 -4.00 -8.20
N GLY A 138 -2.71 -3.04 -9.12
CA GLY A 138 -2.46 -3.28 -10.55
C GLY A 138 -3.41 -4.32 -11.17
N ASN A 139 -4.71 -4.14 -11.00
CA ASN A 139 -5.74 -5.12 -11.39
C ASN A 139 -6.86 -4.56 -12.28
N ASN A 140 -6.69 -3.31 -12.74
CA ASN A 140 -7.70 -2.56 -13.48
C ASN A 140 -9.04 -2.49 -12.73
N LEU A 141 -9.01 -2.36 -11.40
CA LEU A 141 -10.21 -2.24 -10.58
C LEU A 141 -10.81 -0.84 -10.74
N HIS A 142 -12.14 -0.78 -10.82
CA HIS A 142 -12.90 0.48 -10.93
C HIS A 142 -13.79 0.70 -9.70
N LYS A 143 -14.63 1.74 -9.73
CA LYS A 143 -15.60 2.09 -8.68
C LYS A 143 -16.41 0.89 -8.18
N GLU A 144 -16.98 0.09 -9.09
CA GLU A 144 -17.81 -1.05 -8.73
C GLU A 144 -17.02 -2.10 -7.94
N ASP A 145 -15.73 -2.26 -8.22
CA ASP A 145 -14.85 -3.18 -7.50
C ASP A 145 -14.54 -2.70 -6.10
N ALA A 146 -14.30 -1.39 -5.92
CA ALA A 146 -14.16 -0.80 -4.59
C ALA A 146 -15.45 -0.98 -3.77
N GLU A 147 -16.62 -0.78 -4.38
CA GLU A 147 -17.91 -1.05 -3.75
C GLU A 147 -18.07 -2.53 -3.37
N ASN A 148 -17.74 -3.44 -4.28
CA ASN A 148 -17.82 -4.89 -4.04
C ASN A 148 -16.84 -5.36 -2.95
N LEU A 149 -15.63 -4.79 -2.88
CA LEU A 149 -14.67 -5.03 -1.78
C LEU A 149 -15.28 -4.64 -0.44
N MET A 150 -15.98 -3.51 -0.40
CA MET A 150 -16.64 -3.03 0.81
C MET A 150 -17.80 -3.91 1.24
N TYR A 151 -18.59 -4.43 0.30
CA TYR A 151 -19.58 -5.46 0.60
C TYR A 151 -18.96 -6.77 1.08
N ALA A 152 -17.83 -7.18 0.47
CA ALA A 152 -17.10 -8.38 0.82
C ALA A 152 -16.29 -8.25 2.12
N SER A 153 -16.18 -7.06 2.72
CA SER A 153 -15.45 -6.83 3.97
C SER A 153 -15.90 -7.73 5.13
N GLY A 154 -17.19 -8.10 5.17
CA GLY A 154 -17.71 -9.07 6.15
C GLY A 154 -17.17 -10.49 6.00
N LEU A 155 -16.59 -10.83 4.84
CA LEU A 155 -15.90 -12.09 4.58
C LEU A 155 -14.44 -12.04 5.02
N MET A 156 -13.89 -10.85 5.29
CA MET A 156 -12.50 -10.62 5.70
C MET A 156 -12.48 -9.74 6.97
N PRO A 157 -13.12 -10.18 8.07
CA PRO A 157 -13.41 -9.32 9.21
C PRO A 157 -12.18 -8.90 10.02
N ASN A 158 -11.00 -9.47 9.74
CA ASN A 158 -9.76 -9.16 10.45
C ASN A 158 -8.70 -8.60 9.50
N LEU A 159 -9.08 -8.06 8.34
CA LEU A 159 -8.15 -7.42 7.41
C LEU A 159 -7.45 -6.24 8.09
N GLU A 160 -6.12 -6.22 8.03
CA GLU A 160 -5.25 -5.22 8.65
C GLU A 160 -4.55 -4.35 7.60
N ILE A 161 -4.27 -4.92 6.42
CA ILE A 161 -3.56 -4.28 5.32
C ILE A 161 -4.34 -4.49 4.02
N LEU A 162 -4.65 -3.40 3.35
CA LEU A 162 -5.28 -3.39 2.04
C LEU A 162 -4.45 -2.55 1.07
N ASP A 163 -3.98 -3.20 0.01
CA ASP A 163 -3.32 -2.54 -1.11
C ASP A 163 -4.19 -2.64 -2.36
N ILE A 164 -4.73 -1.50 -2.80
CA ILE A 164 -5.50 -1.36 -4.04
C ILE A 164 -4.85 -0.36 -5.01
N SER A 165 -3.57 -0.08 -4.83
CA SER A 165 -2.80 0.86 -5.67
C SER A 165 -2.79 0.46 -7.15
N ASP A 166 -2.39 1.37 -8.04
CA ASP A 166 -2.36 1.14 -9.50
C ASP A 166 -3.70 0.60 -10.04
N ASN A 167 -4.81 1.15 -9.54
CA ASN A 167 -6.15 0.84 -10.03
C ASN A 167 -6.93 2.14 -10.22
N PRO A 168 -7.57 2.34 -11.40
CA PRO A 168 -8.37 3.52 -11.71
C PRO A 168 -9.74 3.47 -11.00
N ILE A 169 -9.72 3.49 -9.67
CA ILE A 169 -10.93 3.51 -8.83
C ILE A 169 -11.56 4.91 -8.77
N GLU A 170 -10.76 5.95 -9.05
CA GLU A 170 -11.14 7.35 -9.02
C GLU A 170 -11.73 7.79 -7.66
N ASP A 171 -12.17 9.05 -7.58
CA ASP A 171 -12.81 9.60 -6.37
C ASP A 171 -14.03 8.79 -5.93
N ASP A 172 -14.81 8.29 -6.89
CA ASP A 172 -16.05 7.59 -6.61
C ASP A 172 -15.81 6.22 -5.97
N GLY A 173 -14.83 5.45 -6.46
CA GLY A 173 -14.45 4.19 -5.84
C GLY A 173 -13.82 4.41 -4.46
N MET A 174 -12.98 5.44 -4.30
CA MET A 174 -12.44 5.80 -2.99
C MET A 174 -13.56 6.15 -1.99
N ARG A 175 -14.59 6.90 -2.41
CA ARG A 175 -15.73 7.23 -1.54
C ARG A 175 -16.48 6.01 -1.04
N CYS A 176 -16.46 4.89 -1.77
CA CYS A 176 -17.04 3.63 -1.29
C CYS A 176 -16.34 3.12 -0.02
N LEU A 177 -15.07 3.48 0.22
CA LEU A 177 -14.31 3.09 1.41
C LEU A 177 -14.69 3.91 2.65
N ILE A 178 -15.21 5.13 2.49
CA ILE A 178 -15.49 6.07 3.60
C ILE A 178 -16.39 5.47 4.70
N PRO A 179 -17.52 4.79 4.38
CA PRO A 179 -18.36 4.17 5.39
C PRO A 179 -17.61 3.22 6.34
N HIS A 180 -16.54 2.57 5.87
CA HIS A 180 -15.69 1.71 6.70
C HIS A 180 -15.08 2.43 7.91
N PHE A 181 -14.73 3.71 7.73
CA PHE A 181 -14.00 4.50 8.71
C PHE A 181 -14.91 5.32 9.63
N ILE A 182 -16.17 5.54 9.22
CA ILE A 182 -17.20 6.25 10.00
C ILE A 182 -17.98 5.27 10.87
N GLU A 183 -18.53 4.22 10.24
CA GLU A 183 -19.33 3.21 10.89
C GLU A 183 -18.38 2.12 11.40
N ALA A 184 -17.98 2.23 12.66
CA ALA A 184 -17.28 1.14 13.34
C ALA A 184 -18.27 0.35 14.23
N PRO A 185 -19.17 -0.49 13.67
CA PRO A 185 -19.73 -1.58 14.47
C PRO A 185 -18.57 -2.48 14.93
N GLU A 186 -18.78 -3.23 16.01
CA GLU A 186 -17.82 -4.20 16.56
C GLU A 186 -17.32 -5.26 15.54
N ARG A 187 -17.91 -5.30 14.33
CA ARG A 187 -17.64 -6.25 13.26
C ARG A 187 -16.82 -5.69 12.07
N CYS A 188 -16.44 -4.41 12.07
CA CYS A 188 -15.58 -3.87 11.00
C CYS A 188 -14.12 -4.28 11.19
N SER A 189 -13.44 -4.52 10.07
CA SER A 189 -12.03 -4.92 10.05
C SER A 189 -11.13 -3.92 10.77
N PRO A 190 -10.07 -4.38 11.45
CA PRO A 190 -9.11 -3.52 12.12
C PRO A 190 -8.10 -2.95 11.12
N LEU A 191 -8.56 -2.41 9.99
CA LEU A 191 -7.66 -1.91 8.94
C LEU A 191 -6.71 -0.88 9.55
N THR A 192 -5.41 -1.14 9.42
CA THR A 192 -4.33 -0.30 9.97
C THR A 192 -3.45 0.30 8.88
N GLU A 193 -3.43 -0.31 7.70
CA GLU A 193 -2.67 0.15 6.54
C GLU A 193 -3.56 0.14 5.29
N LEU A 194 -3.56 1.27 4.59
CA LEU A 194 -4.25 1.45 3.33
C LEU A 194 -3.31 2.06 2.30
N LYS A 195 -3.23 1.45 1.12
CA LYS A 195 -2.48 1.99 -0.02
C LYS A 195 -3.41 2.28 -1.20
N LEU A 196 -3.32 3.52 -1.66
CA LEU A 196 -4.10 4.11 -2.74
C LEU A 196 -3.16 4.83 -3.73
N GLU A 197 -1.97 4.26 -3.98
CA GLU A 197 -0.99 4.88 -4.87
C GLU A 197 -1.49 4.81 -6.31
N ASN A 198 -1.30 5.87 -7.10
CA ASN A 198 -1.68 5.90 -8.52
C ASN A 198 -3.11 5.37 -8.79
N CYS A 199 -4.09 5.96 -8.11
CA CYS A 199 -5.50 5.55 -8.15
C CYS A 199 -6.40 6.53 -8.91
N GLU A 200 -5.81 7.47 -9.66
CA GLU A 200 -6.51 8.56 -10.36
C GLU A 200 -7.36 9.42 -9.41
N LEU A 201 -6.88 9.61 -8.16
CA LEU A 201 -7.61 10.37 -7.15
C LEU A 201 -7.42 11.88 -7.34
N SER A 202 -8.51 12.63 -7.14
CA SER A 202 -8.47 14.09 -7.14
C SER A 202 -8.18 14.65 -5.75
N CYS A 203 -7.76 15.91 -5.71
CA CYS A 203 -7.55 16.64 -4.46
C CYS A 203 -8.83 16.72 -3.59
N SER A 204 -10.01 16.78 -4.23
CA SER A 204 -11.28 16.88 -3.51
C SER A 204 -11.67 15.55 -2.89
N GLY A 205 -11.49 14.44 -3.62
CA GLY A 205 -11.71 13.10 -3.09
C GLY A 205 -10.79 12.82 -1.92
N VAL A 206 -9.47 13.03 -2.09
CA VAL A 206 -8.50 12.80 -1.02
C VAL A 206 -8.75 13.70 0.19
N ALA A 207 -9.10 14.97 0.01
CA ALA A 207 -9.44 15.84 1.14
C ALA A 207 -10.61 15.27 1.97
N GLN A 208 -11.64 14.74 1.31
CA GLN A 208 -12.78 14.10 1.97
C GLN A 208 -12.36 12.85 2.77
N LEU A 209 -11.49 12.01 2.20
CA LEU A 209 -10.93 10.85 2.88
C LEU A 209 -10.14 11.25 4.12
N LEU A 210 -9.22 12.20 3.98
CA LEU A 210 -8.35 12.65 5.06
C LEU A 210 -9.14 13.29 6.21
N ASP A 211 -10.17 14.09 5.91
CA ASP A 211 -11.05 14.66 6.92
C ASP A 211 -11.84 13.57 7.66
N THR A 212 -12.28 12.53 6.95
CA THR A 212 -12.93 11.36 7.56
C THR A 212 -11.96 10.62 8.48
N LEU A 213 -10.77 10.26 7.98
CA LEU A 213 -9.76 9.51 8.74
C LEU A 213 -9.27 10.28 9.96
N SER A 214 -9.17 11.61 9.87
CA SER A 214 -8.77 12.48 10.99
C SER A 214 -9.73 12.43 12.19
N THR A 215 -10.98 12.02 11.96
CA THR A 215 -12.02 11.90 13.00
C THR A 215 -12.37 10.45 13.33
N SER A 216 -11.71 9.48 12.69
CA SER A 216 -12.02 8.06 12.88
C SER A 216 -11.65 7.59 14.29
N LYS A 217 -12.52 6.74 14.86
CA LYS A 217 -12.28 6.10 16.16
C LYS A 217 -11.16 5.06 16.13
N ARG A 218 -10.83 4.55 14.95
CA ARG A 218 -9.76 3.59 14.70
C ARG A 218 -8.81 4.20 13.67
N PRO A 219 -7.86 5.04 14.10
CA PRO A 219 -6.95 5.70 13.18
C PRO A 219 -6.07 4.66 12.48
N LEU A 220 -5.79 4.89 11.20
CA LEU A 220 -4.77 4.14 10.47
C LEU A 220 -3.39 4.37 11.11
N ASN A 221 -2.53 3.35 11.02
CA ASN A 221 -1.11 3.51 11.32
C ASN A 221 -0.34 3.95 10.07
N SER A 222 -0.73 3.47 8.88
CA SER A 222 -0.06 3.73 7.61
C SER A 222 -1.06 4.11 6.51
N LEU A 223 -0.74 5.16 5.75
CA LEU A 223 -1.49 5.56 4.56
C LEU A 223 -0.52 5.90 3.44
N SER A 224 -0.79 5.38 2.25
CA SER A 224 -0.11 5.79 1.02
C SER A 224 -1.08 6.39 0.01
N LEU A 225 -0.72 7.57 -0.49
CA LEU A 225 -1.44 8.34 -1.50
C LEU A 225 -0.51 8.74 -2.66
N SER A 226 0.68 8.13 -2.76
CA SER A 226 1.69 8.56 -3.73
C SER A 226 1.19 8.47 -5.16
N ASP A 227 1.82 9.24 -6.04
CA ASP A 227 1.57 9.19 -7.48
C ASP A 227 0.11 9.52 -7.86
N ASN A 228 -0.62 10.21 -6.98
CA ASN A 228 -1.87 10.88 -7.32
C ASN A 228 -1.58 12.37 -7.46
N ASN A 229 -1.86 12.99 -8.59
CA ASN A 229 -1.58 14.41 -8.82
C ASN A 229 -2.56 15.33 -8.06
N LEU A 230 -2.38 15.46 -6.75
CA LEU A 230 -3.31 16.16 -5.84
C LEU A 230 -3.09 17.68 -5.82
N GLY A 231 -1.88 18.14 -6.09
CA GLY A 231 -1.55 19.56 -6.03
C GLY A 231 -1.54 20.14 -4.61
N SER A 232 -1.22 21.43 -4.51
CA SER A 232 -1.20 22.17 -3.23
C SER A 232 -2.57 22.27 -2.53
N GLN A 233 -3.68 22.03 -3.23
CA GLN A 233 -5.03 22.19 -2.72
C GLN A 233 -5.37 21.19 -1.60
N VAL A 234 -4.74 20.00 -1.59
CA VAL A 234 -5.00 18.96 -0.57
C VAL A 234 -4.34 19.26 0.78
N THR A 235 -3.42 20.23 0.82
CA THR A 235 -2.53 20.48 1.98
C THR A 235 -3.26 20.84 3.26
N GLY A 236 -4.41 21.53 3.17
CA GLY A 236 -5.23 21.83 4.33
C GLY A 236 -5.75 20.57 5.04
N ALA A 237 -6.16 19.55 4.27
CA ALA A 237 -6.61 18.27 4.81
C ALA A 237 -5.43 17.42 5.31
N LEU A 238 -4.31 17.39 4.57
CA LEU A 238 -3.08 16.73 5.02
C LEU A 238 -2.59 17.29 6.36
N ALA A 239 -2.55 18.61 6.51
CA ALA A 239 -2.09 19.24 7.75
C ALA A 239 -2.90 18.80 8.98
N ARG A 240 -4.22 18.62 8.85
CA ARG A 240 -5.07 18.07 9.92
C ARG A 240 -4.77 16.60 10.17
N PHE A 241 -4.55 15.83 9.11
CA PHE A 241 -4.34 14.39 9.19
C PHE A 241 -2.98 13.98 9.78
N LEU A 242 -1.92 14.78 9.55
CA LEU A 242 -0.54 14.49 10.02
C LEU A 242 -0.45 14.18 11.53
N GLY A 243 -1.32 14.76 12.35
CA GLY A 243 -1.34 14.53 13.81
C GLY A 243 -1.88 13.15 14.23
N THR A 244 -2.48 12.40 13.30
CA THR A 244 -3.18 11.13 13.59
C THR A 244 -2.42 9.89 13.12
N ILE A 245 -1.50 10.04 12.16
CA ILE A 245 -0.85 8.95 11.42
C ILE A 245 0.59 8.72 11.89
N LYS A 246 1.12 7.50 11.70
CA LYS A 246 2.53 7.15 12.00
C LYS A 246 3.39 7.06 10.74
N THR A 247 2.86 6.45 9.69
CA THR A 247 3.55 6.30 8.41
C THR A 247 2.71 6.93 7.31
N LEU A 248 3.30 7.88 6.59
CA LEU A 248 2.60 8.58 5.50
C LEU A 248 3.48 8.58 4.24
N ASN A 249 2.94 8.08 3.14
CA ASN A 249 3.56 8.24 1.83
C ASN A 249 2.71 9.18 0.97
N ILE A 250 3.28 10.35 0.69
CA ILE A 250 2.73 11.39 -0.19
C ILE A 250 3.79 11.77 -1.23
N GLY A 251 4.56 10.79 -1.71
CA GLY A 251 5.51 10.98 -2.80
C GLY A 251 4.80 11.34 -4.10
N ASP A 252 5.37 12.25 -4.87
CA ASP A 252 4.90 12.63 -6.22
C ASP A 252 3.41 13.00 -6.30
N ILE A 253 2.92 13.79 -5.33
CA ILE A 253 1.53 14.27 -5.33
C ILE A 253 1.38 15.72 -5.82
N GLY A 254 2.45 16.30 -6.37
CA GLY A 254 2.43 17.65 -6.93
C GLY A 254 2.29 18.78 -5.90
N LEU A 255 2.80 18.63 -4.66
CA LEU A 255 2.66 19.68 -3.64
C LEU A 255 3.24 21.05 -4.06
N GLY A 256 4.42 21.04 -4.67
CA GLY A 256 5.18 22.25 -5.01
C GLY A 256 5.54 23.10 -3.79
N SER A 257 6.18 24.25 -4.03
CA SER A 257 6.59 25.15 -2.94
C SER A 257 5.40 25.68 -2.13
N ALA A 258 4.27 25.96 -2.79
CA ALA A 258 3.07 26.43 -2.13
C ALA A 258 2.51 25.38 -1.16
N GLY A 259 2.47 24.11 -1.56
CA GLY A 259 1.95 23.05 -0.71
C GLY A 259 2.80 22.80 0.54
N PHE A 260 4.13 22.76 0.39
CA PHE A 260 5.02 22.63 1.56
C PHE A 260 4.91 23.81 2.53
N ARG A 261 4.77 25.04 2.01
CA ARG A 261 4.55 26.22 2.84
C ARG A 261 3.27 26.11 3.67
N GLU A 262 2.17 25.66 3.07
CA GLU A 262 0.89 25.50 3.78
C GLU A 262 0.92 24.32 4.76
N LEU A 263 1.54 23.19 4.41
CA LEU A 263 1.78 22.08 5.34
C LEU A 263 2.59 22.57 6.56
N GLN A 264 3.68 23.31 6.32
CA GLN A 264 4.49 23.88 7.38
C GLN A 264 3.64 24.78 8.29
N LYS A 265 2.79 25.66 7.75
CA LYS A 265 1.91 26.52 8.56
C LYS A 265 0.93 25.71 9.40
N GLY A 266 0.33 24.67 8.81
CA GLY A 266 -0.69 23.84 9.45
C GLY A 266 -0.18 22.95 10.59
N MET A 267 1.13 22.68 10.65
CA MET A 267 1.74 21.93 11.75
C MET A 267 1.83 22.79 13.03
N THR A 268 0.87 22.66 13.94
CA THR A 268 0.78 23.49 15.15
C THR A 268 0.99 22.71 16.45
N ALA A 269 1.12 21.38 16.38
CA ALA A 269 1.25 20.50 17.52
C ALA A 269 2.25 19.37 17.25
N GLU A 270 2.58 18.63 18.30
CA GLU A 270 3.41 17.43 18.23
C GLU A 270 2.75 16.36 17.33
N LEU A 271 3.56 15.70 16.51
CA LEU A 271 3.14 14.69 15.55
C LEU A 271 3.55 13.29 16.01
N LYS A 272 2.73 12.30 15.65
CA LYS A 272 2.98 10.88 15.94
C LYS A 272 3.76 10.16 14.83
N LEU A 273 4.23 10.92 13.84
CA LEU A 273 4.94 10.40 12.68
C LEU A 273 6.23 9.70 13.10
N VAL A 274 6.40 8.52 12.54
CA VAL A 274 7.60 7.68 12.62
C VAL A 274 8.30 7.67 11.27
N GLU A 275 7.53 7.62 10.17
CA GLU A 275 8.08 7.61 8.82
C GLU A 275 7.25 8.49 7.89
N ILE A 276 7.93 9.25 7.01
CA ILE A 276 7.24 9.99 5.97
C ILE A 276 8.01 9.94 4.66
N ASN A 277 7.29 9.74 3.56
CA ASN A 277 7.80 9.95 2.21
C ASN A 277 7.13 11.18 1.58
N ILE A 278 7.95 12.18 1.25
CA ILE A 278 7.57 13.41 0.55
C ILE A 278 8.34 13.56 -0.77
N SER A 279 8.92 12.47 -1.29
CA SER A 279 9.77 12.50 -2.48
C SER A 279 9.06 13.11 -3.70
N LYS A 280 9.82 13.65 -4.67
CA LYS A 280 9.30 14.09 -5.98
C LYS A 280 8.23 15.19 -5.93
N ASN A 281 8.13 15.96 -4.86
CA ASN A 281 7.12 17.01 -4.73
C ASN A 281 7.59 18.42 -5.14
N ARG A 282 8.82 18.55 -5.66
CA ARG A 282 9.36 19.78 -6.28
C ARG A 282 9.16 21.05 -5.42
N GLY A 283 9.36 20.96 -4.11
CA GLY A 283 9.07 22.09 -3.20
C GLY A 283 10.18 23.13 -3.05
N GLY A 284 11.42 22.81 -3.44
CA GLY A 284 12.58 23.68 -3.28
C GLY A 284 12.82 24.07 -1.83
N PHE A 285 13.13 25.35 -1.59
CA PHE A 285 13.38 25.90 -0.25
C PHE A 285 12.27 25.61 0.78
N GLU A 286 11.01 25.53 0.35
CA GLU A 286 9.90 25.33 1.28
C GLU A 286 9.86 23.88 1.80
N THR A 287 10.38 22.90 1.03
CA THR A 287 10.60 21.54 1.53
C THR A 287 11.57 21.54 2.70
N ALA A 288 12.68 22.27 2.61
CA ALA A 288 13.67 22.35 3.69
C ALA A 288 13.09 22.97 4.98
N ARG A 289 12.25 24.00 4.85
CA ARG A 289 11.55 24.62 5.98
C ARG A 289 10.50 23.70 6.59
N PHE A 290 9.75 22.99 5.75
CA PHE A 290 8.84 21.94 6.20
C PHE A 290 9.60 20.86 6.98
N LEU A 291 10.70 20.34 6.44
CA LEU A 291 11.55 19.34 7.11
C LEU A 291 12.08 19.83 8.46
N SER A 292 12.59 21.06 8.52
CA SER A 292 13.06 21.66 9.79
C SER A 292 11.96 21.66 10.85
N LYS A 293 10.74 22.05 10.47
CA LYS A 293 9.60 22.06 11.39
C LYS A 293 9.14 20.64 11.75
N LEU A 294 9.11 19.73 10.79
CA LEU A 294 8.77 18.31 10.99
C LEU A 294 9.69 17.65 12.00
N ILE A 295 11.00 17.79 11.84
CA ILE A 295 12.00 17.24 12.75
C ILE A 295 11.80 17.78 14.18
N SER A 296 11.40 19.05 14.33
CA SER A 296 11.15 19.64 15.65
C SER A 296 9.85 19.19 16.31
N LEU A 297 8.83 18.81 15.52
CA LEU A 297 7.50 18.46 16.03
C LEU A 297 7.22 16.95 16.06
N ALA A 298 8.08 16.11 15.46
CA ALA A 298 7.91 14.66 15.43
C ALA A 298 9.06 13.97 16.19
N PRO A 299 8.98 13.85 17.53
CA PRO A 299 10.06 13.27 18.34
C PRO A 299 10.32 11.78 18.05
N GLU A 300 9.29 11.06 17.59
CA GLU A 300 9.33 9.64 17.24
C GLU A 300 9.75 9.38 15.79
N LEU A 301 10.07 10.43 15.01
CA LEU A 301 10.45 10.31 13.61
C LEU A 301 11.76 9.54 13.46
N ILE A 302 11.75 8.47 12.68
CA ILE A 302 12.87 7.57 12.41
C ILE A 302 13.39 7.76 10.99
N ALA A 303 12.49 7.87 9.99
CA ALA A 303 12.88 7.94 8.60
C ALA A 303 12.10 9.01 7.82
N VAL A 304 12.81 9.74 6.96
CA VAL A 304 12.24 10.69 6.02
C VAL A 304 12.85 10.46 4.65
N ASN A 305 12.00 10.20 3.66
CA ASN A 305 12.38 10.26 2.25
C ASN A 305 11.97 11.62 1.68
N ALA A 306 12.95 12.47 1.39
CA ALA A 306 12.76 13.78 0.77
C ALA A 306 13.52 13.90 -0.56
N THR A 307 13.71 12.77 -1.24
CA THR A 307 14.39 12.71 -2.54
C THR A 307 13.68 13.53 -3.61
N TYR A 308 14.42 14.04 -4.59
CA TYR A 308 13.87 14.73 -5.77
C TYR A 308 12.88 15.88 -5.45
N ASN A 309 13.21 16.73 -4.48
CA ASN A 309 12.38 17.89 -4.12
C ASN A 309 12.90 19.22 -4.66
N LEU A 310 13.94 19.19 -5.51
CA LEU A 310 14.59 20.37 -6.09
C LEU A 310 15.13 21.34 -5.02
N MET A 311 15.52 20.83 -3.85
CA MET A 311 16.12 21.67 -2.80
C MET A 311 17.48 22.19 -3.27
N PRO A 312 17.73 23.52 -3.25
CA PRO A 312 19.04 24.08 -3.55
C PRO A 312 20.01 23.93 -2.38
N ALA A 313 21.32 24.09 -2.61
CA ALA A 313 22.41 23.90 -1.64
C ALA A 313 22.18 24.61 -0.30
N GLU A 314 21.64 25.83 -0.30
CA GLU A 314 21.42 26.61 0.93
C GLU A 314 20.39 25.97 1.86
N SER A 315 19.56 25.05 1.35
CA SER A 315 18.62 24.23 2.14
C SER A 315 19.32 23.39 3.20
N LEU A 316 20.57 22.99 2.96
CA LEU A 316 21.35 22.18 3.90
C LEU A 316 21.68 22.94 5.19
N SER A 317 21.81 24.27 5.13
CA SER A 317 21.98 25.09 6.33
C SER A 317 20.75 25.05 7.24
N ILE A 318 19.55 25.03 6.64
CA ILE A 318 18.25 24.95 7.34
C ILE A 318 18.10 23.57 7.99
N ILE A 319 18.34 22.51 7.22
CA ILE A 319 18.24 21.12 7.68
C ILE A 319 19.29 20.84 8.76
N GLY A 320 20.55 21.22 8.52
CA GLY A 320 21.64 21.04 9.48
C GLY A 320 21.35 21.75 10.80
N SER A 321 20.82 22.97 10.76
CA SER A 321 20.39 23.67 11.98
C SER A 321 19.30 22.90 12.74
N ALA A 322 18.29 22.37 12.04
CA ALA A 322 17.23 21.57 12.67
C ALA A 322 17.79 20.29 13.33
N LEU A 323 18.75 19.64 12.68
CA LEU A 323 19.40 18.44 13.20
C LEU A 323 20.27 18.72 14.43
N LYS A 324 20.92 19.89 14.56
CA LYS A 324 21.71 20.22 15.78
C LYS A 324 20.85 20.32 17.03
N TYR A 325 19.59 20.70 16.88
CA TYR A 325 18.65 20.87 17.99
C TYR A 325 17.69 19.70 18.16
N THR A 326 17.72 18.71 17.25
CA THR A 326 16.86 17.54 17.39
C THR A 326 17.32 16.67 18.55
N LYS A 327 16.35 16.22 19.35
CA LYS A 327 16.54 15.16 20.36
C LYS A 327 15.80 13.88 19.94
N GLY A 328 15.33 13.82 18.69
CA GLY A 328 14.47 12.77 18.18
C GLY A 328 15.21 11.49 17.80
N LYS A 329 14.45 10.50 17.34
CA LYS A 329 14.94 9.15 16.97
C LYS A 329 15.38 9.03 15.52
N LEU A 330 15.62 10.15 14.83
CA LEU A 330 15.86 10.19 13.39
C LEU A 330 17.12 9.41 13.04
N GLN A 331 16.97 8.42 12.17
CA GLN A 331 18.02 7.51 11.71
C GLN A 331 18.32 7.69 10.23
N CYS A 332 17.35 8.11 9.43
CA CYS A 332 17.50 8.28 7.99
C CYS A 332 16.76 9.53 7.51
N LEU A 333 17.48 10.42 6.83
CA LEU A 333 16.93 11.52 6.05
C LEU A 333 17.56 11.45 4.65
N ASP A 334 16.79 10.90 3.71
CA ASP A 334 17.24 10.75 2.33
C ASP A 334 16.94 12.02 1.53
N LEU A 335 18.02 12.65 1.06
CA LEU A 335 17.99 13.88 0.27
C LEU A 335 18.50 13.65 -1.16
N THR A 336 18.61 12.40 -1.61
CA THR A 336 19.09 12.03 -2.96
C THR A 336 18.29 12.74 -4.07
N GLY A 337 18.97 13.17 -5.13
CA GLY A 337 18.32 13.82 -6.28
C GLY A 337 17.84 15.25 -6.05
N ASN A 338 18.32 15.93 -5.00
CA ASN A 338 18.15 17.38 -4.84
C ASN A 338 19.34 18.14 -5.43
N HIS A 339 19.18 19.44 -5.68
CA HIS A 339 20.17 20.31 -6.32
C HIS A 339 21.22 20.78 -5.31
N PHE A 340 22.07 19.86 -4.89
CA PHE A 340 23.23 20.18 -4.06
C PHE A 340 24.46 20.15 -4.96
N ASP A 341 24.96 21.33 -5.34
CA ASP A 341 26.29 21.43 -5.95
C ASP A 341 27.30 20.82 -4.98
N TYR A 342 27.99 19.74 -5.37
CA TYR A 342 28.81 19.00 -4.43
C TYR A 342 29.95 19.87 -3.88
N GLU A 343 29.85 20.25 -2.61
CA GLU A 343 30.87 21.01 -1.90
C GLU A 343 31.51 20.19 -0.75
N PRO A 344 32.79 20.42 -0.41
CA PRO A 344 33.46 19.78 0.74
C PRO A 344 32.72 19.99 2.08
N THR A 345 31.92 21.04 2.19
CA THR A 345 31.06 21.34 3.34
C THR A 345 29.98 20.27 3.56
N HIS A 346 29.58 19.54 2.53
CA HIS A 346 28.62 18.44 2.61
C HIS A 346 29.21 17.20 3.31
N GLU A 347 30.51 16.94 3.13
CA GLU A 347 31.20 15.85 3.83
C GLU A 347 31.27 16.10 5.34
N LEU A 348 31.42 17.36 5.75
CA LEU A 348 31.38 17.75 7.17
C LEU A 348 29.98 17.54 7.77
N LEU A 349 28.92 17.88 7.03
CA LEU A 349 27.53 17.62 7.43
C LEU A 349 27.23 16.13 7.59
N LEU A 350 27.69 15.31 6.63
CA LEU A 350 27.62 13.85 6.70
C LEU A 350 28.38 13.29 7.92
N ALA A 351 29.55 13.86 8.21
CA ALA A 351 30.37 13.46 9.34
C ALA A 351 29.80 13.91 10.71
N GLU A 352 29.02 15.00 10.74
CA GLU A 352 28.48 15.56 11.97
C GLU A 352 27.29 14.74 12.51
N PHE A 353 26.40 14.28 11.64
CA PHE A 353 25.11 13.70 12.06
C PHE A 353 25.08 12.17 11.91
N HIS A 354 25.26 11.47 13.04
CA HIS A 354 25.25 10.01 13.11
C HIS A 354 24.23 9.46 14.11
N CYS A 355 23.65 8.31 13.79
CA CYS A 355 22.85 7.49 14.69
C CYS A 355 23.37 6.05 14.65
N ASN A 356 23.68 5.47 15.82
CA ASN A 356 24.26 4.13 15.95
C ASN A 356 25.50 3.88 15.04
N GLY A 357 26.35 4.90 14.88
CA GLY A 357 27.56 4.84 14.05
C GLY A 357 27.31 4.88 12.53
N LYS A 358 26.08 5.16 12.08
CA LYS A 358 25.72 5.36 10.66
C LYS A 358 25.31 6.82 10.42
N PRO A 359 25.63 7.41 9.26
CA PRO A 359 25.20 8.76 8.94
C PRO A 359 23.67 8.82 8.84
N ILE A 360 23.07 9.88 9.39
CA ILE A 360 21.63 10.13 9.31
C ILE A 360 21.25 10.61 7.90
N LEU A 361 22.10 11.43 7.29
CA LEU A 361 21.87 12.02 5.98
C LEU A 361 22.30 11.05 4.87
N VAL A 362 21.44 10.88 3.87
CA VAL A 362 21.78 10.17 2.62
C VAL A 362 21.81 11.19 1.49
N PHE A 363 22.95 11.24 0.80
CA PHE A 363 23.22 12.09 -0.37
C PHE A 363 23.48 11.21 -1.59
N PRO A 364 23.35 11.74 -2.82
CA PRO A 364 23.81 11.01 -3.99
C PRO A 364 25.31 10.68 -3.82
N SER A 365 25.69 9.43 -4.09
CA SER A 365 27.09 9.08 -4.30
C SER A 365 27.62 9.94 -5.45
N SER A 366 28.84 10.46 -5.32
CA SER A 366 29.52 11.43 -6.22
C SER A 366 29.69 11.02 -7.69
N HIS A 367 29.00 9.97 -8.15
CA HIS A 367 28.95 9.52 -9.53
C HIS A 367 27.56 8.95 -9.87
N ALA A 368 26.57 9.82 -10.03
CA ALA A 368 25.44 9.51 -10.89
C ALA A 368 25.47 10.55 -12.02
N LEU A 369 25.91 10.09 -13.20
CA LEU A 369 25.78 10.82 -14.46
C LEU A 369 24.36 11.37 -14.56
N ASP A 370 24.25 12.61 -15.00
CA ASP A 370 23.03 13.27 -15.43
C ASP A 370 22.17 12.29 -16.24
N VAL A 371 21.21 11.64 -15.57
CA VAL A 371 20.06 11.08 -16.25
C VAL A 371 19.10 12.25 -16.33
N PRO A 372 18.79 12.77 -17.53
CA PRO A 372 17.78 13.80 -17.66
C PRO A 372 16.50 13.23 -17.06
N TYR A 373 16.03 13.82 -15.97
CA TYR A 373 14.65 13.66 -15.57
C TYR A 373 13.87 14.36 -16.68
N ASP A 374 13.11 13.58 -17.45
CA ASP A 374 12.37 14.07 -18.61
C ASP A 374 11.35 15.11 -18.10
N ASP A 375 11.72 16.38 -18.21
CA ASP A 375 10.82 17.51 -18.13
C ASP A 375 10.11 17.59 -19.47
N ASP A 376 8.86 17.15 -19.53
CA ASP A 376 7.87 17.76 -20.40
C ASP A 376 6.46 17.50 -19.82
N PRO A 377 5.50 18.39 -20.10
CA PRO A 377 4.86 19.23 -19.08
C PRO A 377 3.53 18.73 -18.50
#